data_AF-A0A2Z4NCE2-F1
#
_entry.id   AF-A0A2Z4NCE2-F1
#
_cell.length_a   1.000
_cell.length_b   1.000
_cell.length_c   1.000
_cell.angle_alpha   90.00
_cell.angle_beta   90.00
_cell.angle_gamma   90.00
#
_symmetry.space_group_name_H-M   'P 1'
#
loop_
_entity.id
_entity.type
_entity.pdbx_description
1 polymer ?
#
loop_
_entity_poly.entity_id
_entity_poly.type
_entity_poly.pdbx_seq_one_letter_code
_entity_poly.pdbx_strand_id
1 'polypeptide(L)'
;MKISNYCAKNDKIIKQFKTVVKDFNQFLKLKQMFRQINIVLLEFIEKNLSEDFLLIYKKTFVEKSRDSKWYLKYFSKATYYRKLNQLIKFIEFLFSF
;
A
#
# COMPACT_ATOMS: atom_id res chain seq x y z
N MET A 1 54.87 10.03 -0.78
CA MET A 1 53.67 10.48 -1.53
C MET A 1 52.59 9.37 -1.63
N LYS A 2 52.20 8.74 -0.51
CA LYS A 2 51.13 7.69 -0.47
C LYS A 2 49.97 8.06 0.47
N ILE A 3 50.22 8.93 1.44
CA ILE A 3 49.25 9.31 2.50
C ILE A 3 48.15 10.24 1.96
N SER A 4 48.46 11.21 1.09
CA SER A 4 47.45 12.16 0.57
C SER A 4 46.43 11.50 -0.36
N ASN A 5 46.83 10.49 -1.14
CA ASN A 5 45.93 9.70 -1.98
C ASN A 5 44.97 8.82 -1.16
N TYR A 6 45.37 8.43 0.06
CA TYR A 6 44.54 7.62 0.95
C TYR A 6 43.43 8.46 1.60
N CYS A 7 43.75 9.68 2.06
CA CYS A 7 42.75 10.64 2.56
C CYS A 7 41.71 10.98 1.49
N ALA A 8 42.14 11.33 0.27
CA ALA A 8 41.22 11.70 -0.81
C ALA A 8 40.29 10.55 -1.22
N LYS A 9 40.77 9.29 -1.19
CA LYS A 9 39.95 8.10 -1.45
C LYS A 9 38.93 7.86 -0.33
N ASN A 10 39.32 8.05 0.93
CA ASN A 10 38.42 7.92 2.07
C ASN A 10 37.33 9.01 2.07
N ASP A 11 37.67 10.25 1.73
CA ASP A 11 36.69 11.34 1.61
C ASP A 11 35.64 11.07 0.53
N LYS A 12 36.05 10.48 -0.60
CA LYS A 12 35.13 10.07 -1.67
C LYS A 12 34.16 8.98 -1.20
N ILE A 13 34.66 7.98 -0.46
CA ILE A 13 33.85 6.90 0.11
C ILE A 13 32.86 7.45 1.14
N ILE A 14 33.32 8.33 2.04
CA ILE A 14 32.47 8.97 3.05
C ILE A 14 31.36 9.79 2.37
N LYS A 15 31.68 10.52 1.30
CA LYS A 15 30.69 11.29 0.53
C LYS A 15 29.64 10.39 -0.12
N GLN A 16 30.06 9.28 -0.74
CA GLN A 16 29.15 8.29 -1.32
C GLN A 16 28.24 7.66 -0.25
N PHE A 17 28.80 7.30 0.90
CA PHE A 17 28.03 6.72 2.00
C PHE A 17 27.00 7.71 2.56
N LYS A 18 27.37 9.00 2.71
CA LYS A 18 26.43 10.06 3.10
C LYS A 18 25.26 10.19 2.12
N THR A 19 25.51 10.07 0.81
CA THR A 19 24.44 10.08 -0.20
C THR A 19 23.52 8.87 -0.04
N VAL A 20 24.07 7.66 0.07
CA VAL A 20 23.27 6.43 0.25
C VAL A 20 22.38 6.51 1.51
N VAL A 21 22.94 7.00 2.63
CA VAL A 21 22.17 7.18 3.87
C VAL A 21 21.07 8.23 3.70
N LYS A 22 21.33 9.32 2.96
CA LYS A 22 20.32 10.34 2.67
C LYS A 22 19.18 9.77 1.83
N ASP A 23 19.50 9.03 0.77
CA ASP A 23 18.51 8.43 -0.13
C ASP A 23 17.67 7.37 0.61
N PHE A 24 18.31 6.56 1.46
CA PHE A 24 17.61 5.59 2.31
C PHE A 24 16.65 6.27 3.29
N ASN A 25 17.08 7.37 3.93
CA ASN A 25 16.20 8.15 4.80
C ASN A 25 15.03 8.79 4.05
N GLN A 26 15.23 9.25 2.81
CA GLN A 26 14.13 9.73 1.97
C GLN A 26 13.15 8.61 1.63
N PHE A 27 13.66 7.42 1.29
CA PHE A 27 12.83 6.24 1.04
C PHE A 27 11.98 5.85 2.26
N LEU A 28 12.57 5.88 3.46
CA LEU A 28 11.83 5.63 4.71
C LEU A 28 10.72 6.65 4.94
N LYS A 29 10.96 7.94 4.67
CA LYS A 29 9.93 8.98 4.75
C LYS A 29 8.80 8.76 3.75
N LEU A 30 9.14 8.45 2.50
CA LEU A 30 8.14 8.12 1.48
C LEU A 30 7.28 6.93 1.92
N LYS A 31 7.90 5.86 2.44
CA LYS A 31 7.19 4.70 2.97
C LYS A 31 6.23 5.06 4.10
N GLN A 32 6.60 5.99 4.99
CA GLN A 32 5.71 6.49 6.04
C GLN A 32 4.53 7.29 5.47
N MET A 33 4.77 8.14 4.46
CA MET A 33 3.71 8.89 3.78
C MET A 33 2.72 7.93 3.08
N PHE A 34 3.22 6.91 2.36
CA PHE A 34 2.37 5.88 1.76
C PHE A 34 1.52 5.14 2.81
N ARG A 35 2.07 4.88 4.00
CA ARG A 35 1.28 4.28 5.09
C ARG A 35 0.14 5.18 5.56
N GLN A 36 0.38 6.49 5.67
CA GLN A 36 -0.67 7.45 6.05
C GLN A 36 -1.75 7.57 4.96
N ILE A 37 -1.35 7.63 3.68
CA ILE A 37 -2.27 7.64 2.54
C ILE A 37 -3.17 6.40 2.56
N ASN A 38 -2.59 5.23 2.83
CA ASN A 38 -3.36 3.99 2.96
C ASN A 38 -4.39 4.05 4.10
N ILE A 39 -4.05 4.64 5.25
CA ILE A 39 -5.00 4.79 6.36
C ILE A 39 -6.16 5.70 5.96
N VAL A 40 -5.88 6.84 5.32
CA VAL A 40 -6.92 7.78 4.87
C VAL A 40 -7.83 7.12 3.81
N LEU A 41 -7.26 6.37 2.87
CA LEU A 41 -8.03 5.61 1.88
C LEU A 41 -8.92 4.54 2.52
N LEU A 42 -8.41 3.83 3.53
CA LEU A 42 -9.19 2.85 4.29
C LEU A 42 -10.37 3.52 5.01
N GLU A 43 -10.14 4.62 5.71
CA GLU A 43 -11.20 5.36 6.39
C GLU A 43 -12.25 5.90 5.41
N PHE A 44 -11.80 6.38 4.24
CA PHE A 44 -12.70 6.85 3.18
C PHE A 44 -13.57 5.70 2.66
N ILE A 45 -12.97 4.55 2.39
CA ILE A 45 -13.67 3.33 1.96
C ILE A 45 -14.69 2.89 3.01
N GLU A 46 -14.32 2.87 4.30
CA GLU A 46 -15.22 2.46 5.38
C GLU A 46 -16.42 3.40 5.57
N LYS A 47 -16.24 4.70 5.34
CA LYS A 47 -17.32 5.70 5.51
C LYS A 47 -18.25 5.81 4.31
N ASN A 48 -17.78 5.51 3.11
CA ASN A 48 -18.53 5.79 1.87
C ASN A 48 -19.08 4.54 1.18
N LEU A 49 -18.65 3.34 1.55
CA LEU A 49 -19.25 2.11 1.02
C LEU A 49 -20.55 1.78 1.74
N SER A 50 -21.55 1.32 0.98
CA SER A 50 -22.75 0.72 1.59
C SER A 50 -22.39 -0.57 2.34
N GLU A 51 -23.23 -0.97 3.29
CA GLU A 51 -22.97 -2.14 4.16
C GLU A 51 -22.58 -3.41 3.38
N ASP A 52 -23.29 -3.72 2.29
CA ASP A 52 -22.97 -4.86 1.43
C ASP A 52 -21.55 -4.80 0.83
N PHE A 53 -21.14 -3.65 0.30
CA PHE A 53 -19.81 -3.49 -0.29
C PHE A 53 -18.74 -3.47 0.79
N LEU A 54 -19.04 -2.90 1.95
CA LEU A 54 -18.15 -2.90 3.11
C LEU A 54 -17.92 -4.33 3.62
N LEU A 55 -18.95 -5.15 3.68
CA LEU A 55 -18.85 -6.57 4.04
C LEU A 55 -17.97 -7.33 3.06
N ILE A 56 -18.20 -7.15 1.75
CA ILE A 56 -17.38 -7.74 0.69
C ILE A 56 -15.93 -7.27 0.82
N TYR A 57 -15.73 -5.98 1.07
CA TYR A 57 -14.41 -5.39 1.22
C TYR A 57 -13.64 -6.01 2.39
N LYS A 58 -14.24 -6.03 3.58
CA LYS A 58 -13.63 -6.57 4.80
C LYS A 58 -13.29 -8.06 4.66
N LYS A 59 -14.25 -8.87 4.21
CA LYS A 59 -14.06 -10.32 4.10
C LYS A 59 -13.06 -10.72 3.01
N THR A 60 -13.01 -9.96 1.91
CA THR A 60 -12.19 -10.31 0.73
C THR A 60 -10.77 -9.75 0.84
N PHE A 61 -10.62 -8.46 1.21
CA PHE A 61 -9.31 -7.77 1.14
C PHE A 61 -8.63 -7.60 2.50
N VAL A 62 -9.39 -7.40 3.58
CA VAL A 62 -8.83 -7.14 4.92
C VAL A 62 -8.59 -8.43 5.69
N GLU A 63 -9.65 -9.22 5.91
CA GLU A 63 -9.62 -10.43 6.73
C GLU A 63 -9.03 -11.63 5.99
N LYS A 64 -9.03 -11.60 4.65
CA LYS A 64 -8.67 -12.73 3.77
C LYS A 64 -9.35 -14.02 4.23
N SER A 65 -10.68 -14.05 4.16
CA SER A 65 -11.49 -15.20 4.60
C SER A 65 -10.88 -16.53 4.14
N ARG A 66 -10.64 -17.45 5.08
CA ARG A 66 -10.18 -18.81 4.78
C ARG A 66 -11.23 -19.62 4.00
N ASP A 67 -12.50 -19.28 4.19
CA ASP A 67 -13.61 -19.84 3.41
C ASP A 67 -13.80 -19.00 2.14
N SER A 68 -13.47 -19.58 0.98
CA SER A 68 -13.62 -18.95 -0.33
C SER A 68 -15.09 -18.74 -0.74
N LYS A 69 -16.05 -19.37 -0.05
CA LYS A 69 -17.48 -19.31 -0.34
C LYS A 69 -18.29 -18.62 0.76
N TRP A 70 -17.63 -17.87 1.65
CA TRP A 70 -18.28 -17.11 2.73
C TRP A 70 -19.47 -16.28 2.27
N TYR A 71 -19.41 -15.76 1.03
CA TYR A 71 -20.43 -14.90 0.43
C TYR A 71 -21.77 -15.60 0.23
N LEU A 72 -21.82 -16.93 0.12
CA LEU A 72 -23.06 -17.68 -0.07
C LEU A 72 -24.04 -17.56 1.10
N LYS A 73 -23.56 -17.12 2.27
CA LYS A 73 -24.39 -16.84 3.45
C LYS A 73 -25.21 -15.55 3.31
N TYR A 74 -24.82 -14.65 2.42
CA TYR A 74 -25.38 -13.30 2.30
C TYR A 74 -25.90 -13.00 0.89
N PHE A 75 -25.26 -13.56 -0.12
CA PHE A 75 -25.50 -13.25 -1.52
C PHE A 75 -25.55 -14.52 -2.37
N SER A 76 -26.32 -14.50 -3.45
CA SER A 76 -26.14 -15.46 -4.53
C SER A 76 -24.77 -15.25 -5.19
N LYS A 77 -24.23 -16.30 -5.83
CA LYS A 77 -22.96 -16.23 -6.55
C LYS A 77 -22.91 -15.07 -7.55
N ALA A 78 -23.96 -14.94 -8.36
CA ALA A 78 -24.05 -13.88 -9.37
C ALA A 78 -24.05 -12.47 -8.74
N THR A 79 -24.83 -12.28 -7.67
CA THR A 79 -24.90 -10.99 -6.96
C THR A 79 -23.56 -10.63 -6.33
N TYR A 80 -22.88 -11.58 -5.70
CA TYR A 80 -21.56 -11.38 -5.12
C TYR A 80 -20.54 -10.91 -6.16
N TYR A 81 -20.37 -11.65 -7.26
CA TYR A 81 -19.38 -11.30 -8.27
C TYR A 81 -19.70 -9.98 -8.99
N ARG A 82 -21.00 -9.65 -9.18
CA ARG A 82 -21.40 -8.33 -9.71
C ARG A 82 -20.98 -7.20 -8.77
N LYS A 83 -21.26 -7.32 -7.47
CA LYS A 83 -20.88 -6.33 -6.46
C LYS A 83 -19.36 -6.25 -6.29
N LEU A 84 -18.66 -7.38 -6.28
CA LEU A 84 -17.21 -7.43 -6.21
C LEU A 84 -16.57 -6.70 -7.39
N ASN A 85 -17.06 -6.93 -8.61
CA ASN A 85 -16.56 -6.23 -9.80
C ASN A 85 -16.78 -4.71 -9.72
N GLN A 86 -17.93 -4.26 -9.23
CA GLN A 86 -18.20 -2.83 -9.00
C GLN A 86 -17.23 -2.24 -7.95
N LEU A 87 -16.98 -2.97 -6.86
CA LEU A 87 -16.03 -2.56 -5.83
C LEU A 87 -14.59 -2.48 -6.36
N ILE A 88 -14.15 -3.46 -7.16
CA ILE A 88 -12.82 -3.44 -7.78
C ILE A 88 -12.67 -2.21 -8.67
N LYS A 89 -13.63 -1.92 -9.54
CA LYS A 89 -13.61 -0.73 -10.40
C LYS A 89 -13.55 0.58 -9.61
N PHE A 90 -14.30 0.64 -8.50
CA PHE A 90 -14.25 1.80 -7.60
C PHE A 90 -12.86 1.97 -6.96
N ILE A 91 -12.25 0.87 -6.51
CA ILE A 91 -10.89 0.89 -5.95
C ILE A 91 -9.88 1.29 -7.02
N GLU A 92 -9.95 0.73 -8.23
CA GLU A 92 -9.09 1.10 -9.36
C GLU A 92 -9.18 2.59 -9.68
N PHE A 93 -10.39 3.14 -9.68
CA PHE A 93 -10.60 4.59 -9.85
C PHE A 93 -9.89 5.40 -8.77
N LEU A 94 -9.96 4.99 -7.50
CA LEU A 94 -9.29 5.69 -6.39
C LEU A 94 -7.76 5.69 -6.51
N PHE A 95 -7.17 4.66 -7.12
CA PHE A 95 -5.72 4.53 -7.30
C PHE A 95 -5.21 5.04 -8.66
N SER A 96 -6.09 5.52 -9.54
CA SER A 96 -5.73 6.03 -10.88
C SER A 96 -5.36 7.53 -10.89
N PHE A 97 -5.23 8.16 -9.72
CA PHE A 97 -4.79 9.55 -9.52
C PHE A 97 -3.41 9.58 -8.87
#